data_AF-A0A2G8HT31-F1
#
_entry.id   AF-A0A2G8HT31-F1
#
_cell.length_a   1.000
_cell.length_b   1.000
_cell.length_c   1.000
_cell.angle_alpha   90.00
_cell.angle_beta   90.00
_cell.angle_gamma   90.00
#
_symmetry.space_group_name_H-M   'P 1'
#
loop_
_entity.id
_entity.type
_entity.pdbx_description
1 polymer ?
#
loop_
_entity_poly.entity_id
_entity_poly.type
_entity_poly.pdbx_seq_one_letter_code
_entity_poly.pdbx_strand_id
1 'polypeptide(L)' 'MLDKKWVQVTGLALSFPSTILVSAWAMKILVEKDYLSKTAGVLIFLAIIFNTIYLMVYYAFKNKNKS' A
#
# COMPACT_ATOMS: atom_id res chain seq x y z
N MET A 1 14.62 18.89 -17.99
CA MET A 1 14.94 17.86 -16.97
C MET A 1 13.81 17.89 -15.95
N LEU A 2 13.11 16.78 -15.70
CA LEU A 2 12.00 16.75 -14.75
C LEU A 2 12.50 17.21 -13.38
N ASP A 3 11.88 18.26 -12.85
CA ASP A 3 12.26 18.83 -11.56
C ASP A 3 12.15 17.76 -10.47
N LYS A 4 13.20 17.61 -9.65
CA LYS A 4 13.31 16.53 -8.66
C LYS A 4 12.14 16.53 -7.67
N LYS A 5 11.59 17.72 -7.37
CA LYS A 5 10.41 17.90 -6.51
C LYS A 5 9.14 17.32 -7.13
N TRP A 6 8.92 17.52 -8.43
CA TRP A 6 7.72 17.01 -9.12
C TRP A 6 7.74 15.48 -9.19
N VAL A 7 8.88 14.88 -9.53
CA VAL A 7 9.03 13.41 -9.55
C VAL A 7 8.76 12.80 -8.18
N GLN A 8 9.21 13.44 -7.10
CA GLN A 8 8.98 12.96 -5.74
C GLN A 8 7.48 13.02 -5.36
N VAL A 9 6.80 14.12 -5.64
CA VAL A 9 5.36 14.28 -5.34
C VAL A 9 4.53 13.30 -6.16
N THR A 10 4.81 13.18 -7.46
CA THR A 10 4.11 12.24 -8.34
C THR A 10 4.38 10.79 -7.92
N GLY A 11 5.62 10.44 -7.57
CA GLY A 11 5.97 9.11 -7.08
C GLY A 11 5.25 8.73 -5.79
N LEU A 12 5.12 9.68 -4.85
CA LEU A 12 4.37 9.46 -3.61
C LEU A 12 2.85 9.35 -3.84
N ALA A 13 2.30 10.13 -4.77
CA ALA A 13 0.88 10.05 -5.11
C ALA A 13 0.53 8.72 -5.82
N LEU A 14 1.43 8.22 -6.67
CA LEU A 14 1.24 6.97 -7.40
C LEU A 14 1.53 5.72 -6.58
N SER A 15 2.39 5.79 -5.56
CA SER A 15 2.78 4.62 -4.78
C SER A 15 1.60 3.95 -4.08
N PHE A 16 0.66 4.73 -3.53
CA PHE A 16 -0.55 4.20 -2.87
C PHE A 16 -1.47 3.43 -3.82
N PRO A 17 -2.02 4.04 -4.88
CA PRO A 17 -2.89 3.31 -5.81
C PRO A 17 -2.15 2.15 -6.49
N SER A 18 -0.86 2.29 -6.82
CA SER A 18 -0.09 1.18 -7.39
C SER A 18 0.08 0.02 -6.41
N THR A 19 0.36 0.29 -5.12
CA THR A 19 0.47 -0.76 -4.10
C THR A 19 -0.86 -1.49 -3.90
N ILE A 20 -1.97 -0.76 -3.92
CA ILE A 20 -3.33 -1.33 -3.84
C ILE A 20 -3.61 -2.23 -5.04
N LEU A 21 -3.29 -1.78 -6.26
CA LEU A 21 -3.50 -2.58 -7.47
C LEU A 21 -2.66 -3.85 -7.49
N VAL A 22 -1.37 -3.75 -7.14
CA VAL A 22 -0.46 -4.91 -7.12
C VAL A 22 -0.88 -5.92 -6.05
N SER A 23 -1.25 -5.45 -4.86
CA SER A 23 -1.72 -6.34 -3.78
C SER A 23 -3.06 -7.00 -4.12
N ALA A 24 -3.99 -6.28 -4.76
CA ALA A 24 -5.24 -6.86 -5.24
C ALA A 24 -5.00 -7.92 -6.33
N TRP A 25 -4.10 -7.65 -7.27
CA TRP A 25 -3.73 -8.61 -8.32
C TRP A 25 -3.05 -9.86 -7.76
N ALA A 26 -2.10 -9.70 -6.83
CA ALA A 26 -1.45 -10.81 -6.15
C ALA A 26 -2.47 -11.67 -5.37
N MET A 27 -3.41 -11.03 -4.69
CA MET A 27 -4.46 -11.72 -3.94
C MET A 27 -5.40 -12.50 -4.86
N LYS A 28 -5.79 -11.91 -6.00
CA LYS A 28 -6.58 -12.59 -7.02
C LYS A 28 -5.91 -13.88 -7.48
N ILE A 29 -4.61 -13.86 -7.77
CA ILE A 29 -3.85 -15.04 -8.18
C ILE A 29 -3.82 -16.11 -7.08
N LEU A 30 -3.60 -15.70 -5.83
CA LEU A 30 -3.56 -16.63 -4.70
C LEU A 30 -4.91 -17.32 -4.46
N VAL A 31 -6.00 -16.59 -4.65
CA VAL A 31 -7.37 -17.13 -4.57
C VAL A 31 -7.68 -18.03 -5.77
N GLU A 32 -7.29 -17.63 -6.98
CA GLU A 32 -7.50 -18.43 -8.20
C GLU A 32 -6.72 -19.75 -8.21
N LYS A 33 -5.57 -19.79 -7.54
CA LYS A 33 -4.74 -20.99 -7.39
C LYS A 33 -5.09 -21.84 -6.17
N ASP A 34 -6.19 -21.54 -5.48
CA ASP A 34 -6.66 -22.26 -4.29
C ASP A 34 -5.67 -22.25 -3.11
N TYR A 35 -4.69 -21.33 -3.10
CA TYR A 35 -3.82 -21.14 -1.93
C TYR A 35 -4.54 -20.44 -0.78
N LEU A 36 -5.56 -19.63 -1.10
CA LEU A 36 -6.37 -18.89 -0.14
C LEU A 36 -7.85 -18.95 -0.51
N SER A 37 -8.69 -19.18 0.49
CA SER A 37 -10.14 -19.00 0.33
C SER A 37 -10.47 -17.51 0.07
N LYS A 38 -11.52 -17.25 -0.71
CA LYS A 38 -11.98 -15.88 -1.06
C LYS A 38 -12.08 -14.97 0.17
N THR A 39 -12.63 -15.47 1.26
CA THR A 39 -12.78 -14.71 2.52
C THR A 39 -11.43 -14.38 3.15
N ALA A 40 -10.50 -15.33 3.18
CA ALA A 40 -9.16 -15.11 3.71
C ALA A 40 -8.38 -14.09 2.85
N GLY A 41 -8.54 -14.14 1.53
CA GLY A 41 -7.91 -13.18 0.64
C GLY A 41 -8.39 -11.75 0.85
N VAL A 42 -9.70 -11.56 1.03
CA VAL A 42 -10.29 -10.24 1.34
C VAL A 42 -9.78 -9.72 2.69
N LEU A 43 -9.72 -10.57 3.72
CA LEU A 43 -9.22 -10.19 5.05
C LEU A 43 -7.75 -9.77 5.02
N ILE A 44 -6.89 -10.52 4.31
CA ILE A 44 -5.47 -10.16 4.17
C ILE A 44 -5.32 -8.86 3.39
N PHE A 45 -6.10 -8.66 2.32
CA PHE A 45 -6.07 -7.42 1.56
C PHE A 45 -6.47 -6.21 2.42
N LEU A 46 -7.53 -6.33 3.23
CA LEU A 46 -7.91 -5.31 4.19
C LEU A 46 -6.79 -5.05 5.22
N ALA A 47 -6.17 -6.10 5.75
CA ALA A 47 -5.08 -5.99 6.71
C ALA A 47 -3.88 -5.21 6.11
N ILE A 48 -3.55 -5.43 4.84
CA ILE A 48 -2.50 -4.67 4.13
C ILE A 48 -2.86 -3.19 4.06
N ILE A 49 -4.10 -2.85 3.69
CA ILE A 49 -4.56 -1.46 3.61
C ILE A 49 -4.46 -0.78 4.99
N PHE A 50 -5.03 -1.40 6.02
CA PHE A 50 -4.99 -0.85 7.38
C PHE A 50 -3.57 -0.70 7.91
N ASN A 51 -2.70 -1.69 7.68
CA ASN A 51 -1.31 -1.63 8.09
C ASN A 51 -0.57 -0.48 7.39
N THR A 52 -0.80 -0.30 6.09
CA THR A 52 -0.18 0.76 5.30
C THR A 52 -0.61 2.15 5.79
N ILE A 53 -1.91 2.34 6.07
CA ILE A 53 -2.44 3.59 6.63
C ILE A 53 -1.87 3.83 8.03
N TYR A 54 -1.86 2.79 8.87
CA TYR A 54 -1.30 2.87 10.22
C TYR A 54 0.18 3.29 10.20
N LEU A 55 1.00 2.68 9.35
CA LEU A 55 2.41 3.02 9.21
C LEU A 55 2.60 4.44 8.71
N MET A 56 1.83 4.89 7.72
CA MET A 56 1.85 6.29 7.26
C MET A 56 1.62 7.26 8.41
N VAL A 57 0.55 7.04 9.18
CA VAL A 57 0.18 7.89 10.31
C VAL A 57 1.25 7.83 11.38
N TYR A 58 1.67 6.63 11.78
CA TYR A 58 2.69 6.41 12.79
C TYR A 58 4.02 7.10 12.41
N TYR A 59 4.49 6.95 11.17
CA TYR A 59 5.71 7.61 10.72
C TYR A 59 5.56 9.13 10.62
N ALA A 60 4.40 9.64 10.19
CA ALA A 60 4.13 11.08 10.18
C ALA A 60 4.20 11.67 11.60
N PHE A 61 3.60 11.00 12.59
CA PHE A 61 3.68 11.41 14.00
C PHE A 61 5.09 11.26 14.57
N LYS A 62 5.79 10.16 14.28
CA LYS A 62 7.15 9.91 14.76
C LYS A 62 8.17 10.90 14.19
N ASN A 63 8.06 11.26 12.92
CA ASN A 63 8.94 12.27 12.31
C ASN A 63 8.67 13.69 12.82
N LYS A 64 7.44 13.97 13.28
CA LYS A 64 7.10 15.26 13.89
C LYS A 64 7.87 15.50 15.21
N ASN A 65 8.20 14.45 15.96
CA ASN A 65 9.00 14.52 17.19
C ASN A 65 10.53 14.59 16.98
N LYS A 66 11.00 14.62 15.72
CA LYS A 66 12.42 14.76 15.36
C LYS A 66 12.76 16.16 14.82
N SER A 67 11.81 17.10 14.82
CA SER A 67 12.03 18.50 14.46
C SER A 67 12.18 19.40 15.67
#